data_AF-A0A263NQV9-F1
#
_entry.id   AF-A0A263NQV9-F1
#
_cell.length_a   1.000
_cell.length_b   1.000
_cell.length_c   1.000
_cell.angle_alpha   90.00
_cell.angle_beta   90.00
_cell.angle_gamma   90.00
#
_symmetry.space_group_name_H-M   'P 1'
#
loop_
_entity.id
_entity.type
_entity.pdbx_description
1 polymer ?
#
loop_
_entity_poly.entity_id
_entity_poly.type
_entity_poly.pdbx_seq_one_letter_code
_entity_poly.pdbx_strand_id
1 'polypeptide(L)'
;MSTIYQPSQVRSDAPPIHAKSQATPPAPAVVSDKAMDDLLQSGPNSDRQPMRPDEPKMTPEGRAIIEGELKELSAQLTPATVELMMRHPESDESKAHYDKIDRVLTPDNIKGMLAGKNAASCTKTLAKIETQLKKESIDTALDPISNEQVEAYRRDVESILFDLKVRLIMEPDEKRFEIARDSFRKEDPRLTSIQHYINDVYAKSKHLYDIATEVHKAIGALQIAHPEGLEPEKYREPDHAKHSKTYSFSNTAASTLEHPSEIRNFVADRDKIDVTGISKQLNKPLHWVNQLSGASGEMQLKYSRENNASVLVISGIKGEPALVAKIFGQVKEKDLLI
;
A
#
# COMPACT_ATOMS: atom_id res chain seq x y z
N MET A 1 -34.09 -75.24 55.51
CA MET A 1 -33.23 -74.69 56.58
C MET A 1 -33.01 -73.22 56.21
N SER A 2 -33.74 -72.28 56.81
CA SER A 2 -33.34 -71.53 58.03
C SER A 2 -31.94 -70.93 57.83
N THR A 3 -31.68 -69.62 57.85
CA THR A 3 -32.29 -68.51 58.61
C THR A 3 -31.73 -67.19 58.02
N ILE A 4 -32.53 -66.19 57.64
CA ILE A 4 -32.90 -64.96 58.39
C ILE A 4 -31.69 -64.14 58.91
N TYR A 5 -31.42 -62.94 58.36
CA TYR A 5 -31.71 -61.64 59.02
C TYR A 5 -31.38 -60.42 58.13
N GLN A 6 -32.48 -59.78 57.70
CA GLN A 6 -32.78 -58.34 57.56
C GLN A 6 -32.17 -57.43 58.66
N PRO A 7 -32.48 -56.11 58.73
CA PRO A 7 -32.77 -55.07 57.73
C PRO A 7 -32.02 -53.75 58.06
N SER A 8 -32.02 -52.72 57.21
CA SER A 8 -32.87 -51.51 57.33
C SER A 8 -32.01 -50.34 56.89
N GLN A 9 -32.46 -49.26 56.25
CA GLN A 9 -33.74 -48.84 55.69
C GLN A 9 -33.39 -47.50 55.00
N VAL A 10 -33.87 -47.25 53.78
CA VAL A 10 -34.89 -46.21 53.47
C VAL A 10 -34.27 -44.79 53.32
N ARG A 11 -34.60 -43.94 52.34
CA ARG A 11 -35.81 -43.69 51.52
C ARG A 11 -35.29 -43.07 50.20
N SER A 12 -35.73 -43.53 49.03
CA SER A 12 -36.96 -43.13 48.33
C SER A 12 -36.92 -41.66 47.87
N ASP A 13 -36.92 -41.42 46.55
CA ASP A 13 -38.16 -41.18 45.81
C ASP A 13 -37.90 -41.09 44.30
N ALA A 14 -38.86 -41.59 43.53
CA ALA A 14 -38.90 -41.84 42.08
C ALA A 14 -39.19 -40.55 41.26
N PRO A 15 -39.56 -40.55 39.94
CA PRO A 15 -39.62 -41.60 38.90
C PRO A 15 -39.05 -41.10 37.51
N PRO A 16 -39.53 -41.59 36.35
CA PRO A 16 -38.79 -42.36 35.35
C PRO A 16 -37.99 -41.52 34.33
N ILE A 17 -36.85 -42.06 33.91
CA ILE A 17 -36.00 -41.52 32.84
C ILE A 17 -36.66 -41.80 31.48
N HIS A 18 -37.28 -40.79 30.88
CA HIS A 18 -37.54 -40.76 29.45
C HIS A 18 -36.43 -40.01 28.71
N ALA A 19 -35.93 -40.68 27.68
CA ALA A 19 -34.99 -40.27 26.64
C ALA A 19 -34.70 -38.75 26.53
N LYS A 20 -33.46 -38.37 26.83
CA LYS A 20 -32.89 -37.13 26.30
C LYS A 20 -32.38 -37.41 24.89
N SER A 21 -33.10 -36.86 23.90
CA SER A 21 -32.53 -36.51 22.60
C SER A 21 -31.20 -35.79 22.85
N GLN A 22 -30.12 -36.36 22.34
CA GLN A 22 -28.84 -35.66 22.24
C GLN A 22 -29.04 -34.47 21.32
N ALA A 23 -29.20 -33.28 21.92
CA ALA A 23 -29.05 -32.04 21.22
C ALA A 23 -27.60 -31.94 20.76
N THR A 24 -27.40 -31.99 19.45
CA THR A 24 -26.17 -31.56 18.77
C THR A 24 -25.78 -30.16 19.28
N PRO A 25 -24.50 -29.87 19.53
CA PRO A 25 -24.08 -28.50 19.84
C PRO A 25 -24.45 -27.57 18.66
N PRO A 26 -24.95 -26.35 18.90
CA PRO A 26 -25.18 -25.41 17.81
C PRO A 26 -23.83 -25.02 17.19
N ALA A 27 -23.75 -25.08 15.87
CA ALA A 27 -22.64 -24.52 15.12
C ALA A 27 -22.58 -23.00 15.35
N PRO A 28 -21.43 -22.41 15.74
CA PRO A 28 -21.33 -20.96 15.81
C PRO A 28 -20.61 -20.36 14.58
N ALA A 29 -20.92 -19.08 14.36
CA ALA A 29 -20.16 -18.06 13.63
C ALA A 29 -20.51 -17.73 12.17
N VAL A 30 -21.81 -17.69 11.81
CA VAL A 30 -22.27 -16.81 10.71
C VAL A 30 -23.11 -15.70 11.32
N VAL A 31 -22.78 -14.44 11.01
CA VAL A 31 -23.57 -13.29 11.48
C VAL A 31 -24.95 -13.37 10.81
N SER A 32 -25.99 -13.57 11.63
CA SER A 32 -27.35 -13.72 11.11
C SER A 32 -27.90 -12.39 10.59
N ASP A 33 -28.81 -12.45 9.61
CA ASP A 33 -29.52 -11.26 9.10
C ASP A 33 -30.22 -10.48 10.22
N LYS A 34 -30.85 -11.19 11.16
CA LYS A 34 -31.48 -10.59 12.35
C LYS A 34 -30.48 -9.77 13.16
N ALA A 35 -29.28 -10.28 13.39
CA ALA A 35 -28.26 -9.57 14.15
C ALA A 35 -27.76 -8.30 13.43
N MET A 36 -27.67 -8.33 12.09
CA MET A 36 -27.37 -7.12 11.31
C MET A 36 -28.52 -6.11 11.38
N ASP A 37 -29.77 -6.57 11.30
CA ASP A 37 -30.94 -5.70 11.38
C ASP A 37 -31.07 -5.07 12.77
N ASP A 38 -30.81 -5.82 13.84
CA ASP A 38 -30.76 -5.32 15.22
C ASP A 38 -29.64 -4.25 15.38
N LEU A 39 -28.49 -4.42 14.71
CA LEU A 39 -27.42 -3.41 14.67
C LEU A 39 -27.83 -2.16 13.87
N LEU A 40 -28.54 -2.31 12.76
CA LEU A 40 -29.06 -1.20 11.95
C LEU A 40 -30.16 -0.42 12.69
N GLN A 41 -30.92 -1.08 13.56
CA GLN A 41 -31.99 -0.47 14.34
C GLN A 41 -31.52 0.18 15.65
N SER A 42 -30.39 -0.25 16.18
CA SER A 42 -29.85 0.32 17.41
C SER A 42 -29.26 1.72 17.19
N GLY A 43 -29.31 2.57 18.22
CA GLY A 43 -28.59 3.85 18.24
C GLY A 43 -27.09 3.68 18.54
N PRO A 44 -26.34 4.80 18.69
CA PRO A 44 -24.97 4.77 19.18
C PRO A 44 -24.90 4.21 20.59
N ASN A 45 -23.98 3.27 20.83
CA ASN A 45 -23.78 2.71 22.16
C ASN A 45 -22.95 3.67 23.03
N SER A 46 -23.61 4.45 23.89
CA SER A 46 -22.97 5.44 24.76
C SER A 46 -21.91 4.87 25.71
N ASP A 47 -21.97 3.58 26.04
CA ASP A 47 -21.02 2.92 26.94
C ASP A 47 -19.69 2.57 26.23
N ARG A 48 -19.64 2.71 24.90
CA ARG A 48 -18.45 2.41 24.09
C ARG A 48 -17.86 3.67 23.49
N GLN A 49 -16.53 3.72 23.47
CA GLN A 49 -15.83 4.76 22.71
C GLN A 49 -15.97 4.48 21.20
N PRO A 50 -16.26 5.51 20.39
CA PRO A 50 -16.26 5.35 18.95
C PRO A 50 -14.84 5.06 18.45
N MET A 51 -14.74 4.31 17.37
CA MET A 51 -13.49 4.10 16.66
C MET A 51 -12.94 5.45 16.22
N ARG A 52 -11.68 5.70 16.56
CA ARG A 52 -10.97 6.89 16.10
C ARG A 52 -10.46 6.64 14.68
N PRO A 53 -10.41 7.67 13.83
CA PRO A 53 -9.69 7.57 12.58
C PRO A 53 -8.22 7.27 12.87
N ASP A 54 -7.56 6.61 11.93
CA ASP A 54 -6.14 6.32 12.04
C ASP A 54 -5.38 7.63 12.29
N GLU A 55 -4.37 7.57 13.16
CA GLU A 55 -3.49 8.72 13.33
C GLU A 55 -2.88 9.07 11.97
N PRO A 56 -2.78 10.36 11.62
CA PRO A 56 -2.09 10.75 10.41
C PRO A 56 -0.69 10.15 10.48
N LYS A 57 -0.33 9.30 9.51
CA LYS A 57 1.01 8.69 9.42
C LYS A 57 2.14 9.73 9.52
N MET A 58 1.85 10.99 9.21
CA MET A 58 2.77 12.13 9.30
C MET A 58 2.26 13.17 10.31
N THR A 59 3.04 13.39 11.37
CA THR A 59 2.77 14.44 12.36
C THR A 59 2.89 15.84 11.73
N PRO A 60 2.26 16.89 12.32
CA PRO A 60 2.40 18.26 11.81
C PRO A 60 3.85 18.75 11.77
N GLU A 61 4.66 18.38 12.77
CA GLU A 61 6.09 18.70 12.83
C GLU A 61 6.88 17.96 11.75
N GLY A 62 6.66 16.65 11.61
CA GLY A 62 7.28 15.85 10.54
C GLY A 62 6.89 16.37 9.16
N ARG A 63 5.64 16.81 8.99
CA ARG A 63 5.18 17.43 7.75
C ARG A 63 5.94 18.72 7.44
N ALA A 64 6.10 19.62 8.42
CA ALA A 64 6.83 20.86 8.20
C ALA A 64 8.30 20.62 7.81
N ILE A 65 8.94 19.60 8.39
CA ILE A 65 10.30 19.19 8.03
C ILE A 65 10.33 18.72 6.56
N ILE A 66 9.48 17.76 6.19
CA ILE A 66 9.44 17.22 4.83
C ILE A 66 9.07 18.29 3.79
N GLU A 67 8.16 19.22 4.12
CA GLU A 67 7.85 20.36 3.26
C GLU A 67 9.04 21.31 3.06
N GLY A 68 9.87 21.49 4.09
CA GLY A 68 11.12 22.24 4.00
C GLY A 68 12.14 21.54 3.09
N GLU A 69 12.32 20.24 3.29
CA GLU A 69 13.22 19.42 2.46
C GLU A 69 12.76 19.34 1.00
N LEU A 70 11.45 19.30 0.74
CA LEU A 70 10.87 19.36 -0.60
C LEU A 70 11.24 20.65 -1.31
N LYS A 71 11.16 21.79 -0.62
CA LYS A 71 11.53 23.10 -1.20
C LYS A 71 13.02 23.14 -1.54
N GLU A 72 13.86 22.65 -0.63
CA GLU A 72 15.30 22.57 -0.84
C GLU A 72 15.65 21.65 -2.01
N LEU A 73 15.03 20.47 -2.08
CA LEU A 73 15.17 19.53 -3.19
C LEU A 73 14.77 20.19 -4.52
N SER A 74 13.63 20.88 -4.58
CA SER A 74 13.19 21.61 -5.77
C SER A 74 14.14 22.75 -6.19
N ALA A 75 14.89 23.32 -5.25
CA ALA A 75 15.89 24.34 -5.54
C ALA A 75 17.18 23.74 -6.09
N GLN A 76 17.57 22.57 -5.57
CA GLN A 76 18.80 21.86 -5.96
C GLN A 76 18.62 21.03 -7.23
N LEU A 77 17.42 20.50 -7.49
CA LEU A 77 17.15 19.64 -8.63
C LEU A 77 16.95 20.48 -9.90
N THR A 78 18.03 20.59 -10.68
CA THR A 78 18.09 21.32 -11.95
C THR A 78 18.50 20.36 -13.08
N PRO A 79 18.38 20.74 -14.37
CA PRO A 79 18.87 19.92 -15.46
C PRO A 79 20.35 19.54 -15.33
N ALA A 80 21.19 20.48 -14.86
CA ALA A 80 22.61 20.24 -14.63
C ALA A 80 22.85 19.22 -13.50
N THR A 81 22.01 19.27 -12.45
CA THR A 81 22.06 18.29 -11.36
C THR A 81 21.65 16.90 -11.83
N VAL A 82 20.60 16.80 -12.66
CA VAL A 82 20.18 15.52 -13.26
C VAL A 82 21.30 14.97 -14.15
N GLU A 83 21.93 15.82 -14.97
CA GLU A 83 23.08 15.43 -15.79
C GLU A 83 24.25 14.92 -14.93
N LEU A 84 24.58 15.63 -13.84
CA LEU A 84 25.61 15.19 -12.89
C LEU A 84 25.28 13.80 -12.31
N MET A 85 24.04 13.60 -11.87
CA MET A 85 23.56 12.33 -11.31
C MET A 85 23.61 11.17 -12.31
N MET A 86 23.39 11.43 -13.59
CA MET A 86 23.48 10.42 -14.65
C MET A 86 24.93 10.15 -15.04
N ARG A 87 25.77 11.19 -15.12
CA ARG A 87 27.16 11.08 -15.57
C ARG A 87 28.05 10.46 -14.49
N HIS A 88 27.79 10.77 -13.22
CA HIS A 88 28.59 10.32 -12.08
C HIS A 88 27.72 9.70 -10.96
N PRO A 89 26.98 8.62 -11.24
CA PRO A 89 25.97 8.05 -10.33
C PRO A 89 26.54 7.57 -8.99
N GLU A 90 27.85 7.31 -8.94
CA GLU A 90 28.56 6.82 -7.75
C GLU A 90 29.30 7.90 -6.96
N SER A 91 29.28 9.15 -7.44
CA SER A 91 29.85 10.29 -6.70
C SER A 91 29.05 10.55 -5.42
N ASP A 92 29.73 11.05 -4.38
CA ASP A 92 29.10 11.38 -3.10
C ASP A 92 27.96 12.41 -3.26
N GLU A 93 28.15 13.37 -4.17
CA GLU A 93 27.14 14.38 -4.48
C GLU A 93 25.89 13.75 -5.13
N SER A 94 26.07 12.86 -6.09
CA SER A 94 24.95 12.18 -6.73
C SER A 94 24.21 11.25 -5.77
N LYS A 95 24.95 10.50 -4.93
CA LYS A 95 24.39 9.67 -3.86
C LYS A 95 23.54 10.48 -2.90
N ALA A 96 24.04 11.63 -2.45
CA ALA A 96 23.29 12.54 -1.58
C ALA A 96 21.98 13.03 -2.24
N HIS A 97 21.98 13.27 -3.56
CA HIS A 97 20.77 13.62 -4.29
C HIS A 97 19.77 12.45 -4.38
N TYR A 98 20.23 11.23 -4.70
CA TYR A 98 19.36 10.05 -4.70
C TYR A 98 18.75 9.79 -3.33
N ASP A 99 19.56 9.81 -2.27
CA ASP A 99 19.09 9.60 -0.89
C ASP A 99 18.03 10.62 -0.48
N LYS A 100 18.22 11.89 -0.88
CA LYS A 100 17.27 12.96 -0.59
C LYS A 100 15.96 12.78 -1.37
N ILE A 101 16.04 12.39 -2.63
CA ILE A 101 14.88 12.07 -3.47
C ILE A 101 14.09 10.92 -2.81
N ASP A 102 14.77 9.84 -2.44
CA ASP A 102 14.14 8.64 -1.86
C ASP A 102 13.52 8.91 -0.49
N ARG A 103 14.16 9.76 0.31
CA ARG A 103 13.63 10.17 1.61
C ARG A 103 12.40 11.07 1.47
N VAL A 104 12.44 12.05 0.58
CA VAL A 104 11.39 13.09 0.49
C VAL A 104 10.20 12.62 -0.33
N LEU A 105 10.43 11.92 -1.45
CA LEU A 105 9.42 11.57 -2.45
C LEU A 105 8.84 10.17 -2.27
N THR A 106 8.75 9.68 -1.02
CA THR A 106 8.00 8.45 -0.74
C THR A 106 6.50 8.64 -0.99
N PRO A 107 5.75 7.59 -1.34
CA PRO A 107 4.30 7.68 -1.54
C PRO A 107 3.54 8.24 -0.32
N ASP A 108 3.93 7.83 0.89
CA ASP A 108 3.32 8.30 2.14
C ASP A 108 3.62 9.79 2.38
N ASN A 109 4.84 10.26 2.09
CA ASN A 109 5.22 11.67 2.23
C ASN A 109 4.49 12.55 1.20
N ILE A 110 4.42 12.12 -0.06
CA ILE A 110 3.68 12.82 -1.12
C ILE A 110 2.21 12.99 -0.70
N LYS A 111 1.54 11.89 -0.31
CA LYS A 111 0.15 11.92 0.17
C LYS A 111 0.02 12.82 1.41
N GLY A 112 0.97 12.72 2.34
CA GLY A 112 1.02 13.51 3.56
C GLY A 112 1.11 15.01 3.31
N MET A 113 1.95 15.46 2.37
CA MET A 113 2.11 16.86 1.98
C MET A 113 0.87 17.39 1.24
N LEU A 114 0.30 16.58 0.35
CA LEU A 114 -0.90 16.94 -0.42
C LEU A 114 -2.19 16.98 0.40
N ALA A 115 -2.21 16.37 1.59
CA ALA A 115 -3.33 16.47 2.52
C ALA A 115 -3.21 17.65 3.51
N GLY A 116 -2.13 18.43 3.46
CA GLY A 116 -1.85 19.50 4.43
C GLY A 116 -2.43 20.87 4.07
N LYS A 117 -2.30 21.83 4.99
CA LYS A 117 -2.71 23.24 4.76
C LYS A 117 -1.92 23.90 3.60
N ASN A 118 -0.70 23.42 3.34
CA ASN A 118 0.18 23.90 2.29
C ASN A 118 0.08 23.11 0.98
N ALA A 119 -0.93 22.24 0.84
CA ALA A 119 -1.08 21.32 -0.30
C ALA A 119 -0.89 22.02 -1.65
N ALA A 120 -1.51 23.18 -1.88
CA ALA A 120 -1.38 23.92 -3.14
C ALA A 120 0.06 24.36 -3.45
N SER A 121 0.83 24.75 -2.43
CA SER A 121 2.26 25.07 -2.61
C SER A 121 3.06 23.80 -2.88
N CYS A 122 2.81 22.73 -2.13
CA CYS A 122 3.47 21.44 -2.31
C CYS A 122 3.20 20.87 -3.71
N THR A 123 1.96 20.96 -4.22
CA THR A 123 1.60 20.55 -5.59
C THR A 123 2.45 21.27 -6.63
N LYS A 124 2.62 22.59 -6.53
CA LYS A 124 3.47 23.36 -7.46
C LYS A 124 4.93 22.93 -7.39
N THR A 125 5.45 22.72 -6.19
CA THR A 125 6.83 22.28 -5.99
C THR A 125 7.05 20.85 -6.52
N LEU A 126 6.12 19.94 -6.27
CA LEU A 126 6.13 18.58 -6.78
C LEU A 126 6.04 18.54 -8.31
N ALA A 127 5.16 19.34 -8.94
CA ALA A 127 5.07 19.44 -10.40
C ALA A 127 6.37 19.96 -11.04
N LYS A 128 7.08 20.88 -10.36
CA LYS A 128 8.40 21.34 -10.81
C LYS A 128 9.43 20.20 -10.76
N ILE A 129 9.46 19.42 -9.68
CA ILE A 129 10.35 18.27 -9.52
C ILE A 129 10.01 17.19 -10.56
N GLU A 130 8.73 16.85 -10.74
CA GLU A 130 8.23 15.93 -11.77
C GLU A 130 8.74 16.34 -13.16
N THR A 131 8.70 17.63 -13.50
CA THR A 131 9.20 18.11 -14.79
C THR A 131 10.70 17.87 -14.98
N GLN A 132 11.49 17.81 -13.91
CA GLN A 132 12.93 17.49 -13.99
C GLN A 132 13.18 15.98 -14.08
N LEU A 133 12.32 15.17 -13.45
CA LEU A 133 12.47 13.71 -13.37
C LEU A 133 11.66 12.93 -14.40
N LYS A 134 10.84 13.61 -15.21
CA LYS A 134 10.10 12.96 -16.30
C LYS A 134 11.07 12.38 -17.34
N LYS A 135 10.59 11.35 -18.02
CA LYS A 135 11.34 10.61 -19.03
C LYS A 135 12.09 11.50 -20.02
N GLU A 136 11.41 12.48 -20.62
CA GLU A 136 12.00 13.38 -21.61
C GLU A 136 13.22 14.16 -21.09
N SER A 137 13.15 14.62 -19.83
CA SER A 137 14.22 15.40 -19.19
C SER A 137 15.41 14.52 -18.84
N ILE A 138 15.14 13.29 -18.37
CA ILE A 138 16.18 12.31 -18.06
C ILE A 138 16.84 11.81 -19.35
N ASP A 139 16.06 11.48 -20.39
CA ASP A 139 16.55 11.02 -21.69
C ASP A 139 17.46 12.09 -22.33
N THR A 140 17.14 13.39 -22.16
CA THR A 140 18.01 14.48 -22.61
C THR A 140 19.41 14.44 -21.99
N ALA A 141 19.53 14.02 -20.73
CA ALA A 141 20.82 13.82 -20.06
C ALA A 141 21.45 12.47 -20.41
N LEU A 142 20.64 11.43 -20.60
CA LEU A 142 21.08 10.05 -20.78
C LEU A 142 21.55 9.76 -22.21
N ASP A 143 20.91 10.33 -23.23
CA ASP A 143 21.23 10.05 -24.64
C ASP A 143 22.68 10.38 -25.01
N PRO A 144 23.25 11.54 -24.63
CA PRO A 144 24.67 11.82 -24.87
C PRO A 144 25.59 10.84 -24.15
N ILE A 145 25.29 10.51 -22.90
CA ILE A 145 26.09 9.57 -22.09
C ILE A 145 26.07 8.18 -22.72
N SER A 146 24.90 7.69 -23.12
CA SER A 146 24.75 6.38 -23.77
C SER A 146 25.55 6.32 -25.07
N ASN A 147 25.47 7.37 -25.90
CA ASN A 147 26.26 7.47 -27.13
C ASN A 147 27.79 7.48 -26.85
N GLU A 148 28.24 8.24 -25.85
CA GLU A 148 29.65 8.26 -25.43
C GLU A 148 30.15 6.86 -25.00
N GLN A 149 29.32 6.13 -24.23
CA GLN A 149 29.68 4.79 -23.76
C GLN A 149 29.67 3.75 -24.89
N VAL A 150 28.74 3.84 -25.84
CA VAL A 150 28.73 2.99 -27.04
C VAL A 150 29.99 3.20 -27.87
N GLU A 151 30.42 4.45 -28.05
CA GLU A 151 31.64 4.76 -28.80
C GLU A 151 32.92 4.39 -28.02
N ALA A 152 32.90 4.50 -26.69
CA ALA A 152 33.98 3.97 -25.85
C ALA A 152 34.09 2.44 -25.98
N TYR A 153 32.96 1.73 -25.92
CA TYR A 153 32.90 0.28 -26.09
C TYR A 153 33.43 -0.15 -27.45
N ARG A 154 32.99 0.52 -28.53
CA ARG A 154 33.49 0.27 -29.89
C ARG A 154 35.01 0.42 -29.96
N ARG A 155 35.54 1.52 -29.42
CA ARG A 155 36.98 1.80 -29.42
C ARG A 155 37.78 0.73 -28.66
N ASP A 156 37.29 0.29 -27.52
CA ASP A 156 37.94 -0.77 -26.75
C ASP A 156 37.91 -2.11 -27.47
N VAL A 157 36.78 -2.48 -28.09
CA VAL A 157 36.69 -3.68 -28.94
C VAL A 157 37.69 -3.62 -30.09
N GLU A 158 37.76 -2.50 -30.81
CA GLU A 158 38.71 -2.30 -31.91
C GLU A 158 40.17 -2.44 -31.44
N SER A 159 40.51 -1.86 -30.29
CA SER A 159 41.83 -2.01 -29.66
C SER A 159 42.14 -3.47 -29.31
N ILE A 160 41.21 -4.18 -28.68
CA ILE A 160 41.37 -5.60 -28.30
C ILE A 160 41.60 -6.47 -29.54
N LEU A 161 40.81 -6.26 -30.59
CA LEU A 161 40.92 -7.00 -31.85
C LEU A 161 42.22 -6.69 -32.58
N PHE A 162 42.67 -5.43 -32.54
CA PHE A 162 43.97 -5.05 -33.10
C PHE A 162 45.11 -5.76 -32.38
N ASP A 163 45.14 -5.75 -31.05
CA ASP A 163 46.16 -6.43 -30.24
C ASP A 163 46.15 -7.94 -30.47
N LEU A 164 44.97 -8.55 -30.61
CA LEU A 164 44.83 -9.95 -31.00
C LEU A 164 45.45 -10.20 -32.38
N LYS A 165 45.13 -9.37 -33.37
CA LYS A 165 45.64 -9.50 -34.74
C LYS A 165 47.17 -9.41 -34.77
N VAL A 166 47.76 -8.46 -34.05
CA VAL A 166 49.22 -8.33 -33.94
C VAL A 166 49.83 -9.60 -33.32
N ARG A 167 49.27 -10.11 -32.22
CA ARG A 167 49.76 -11.36 -31.58
C ARG A 167 49.68 -12.56 -32.52
N LEU A 168 48.60 -12.69 -33.28
CA LEU A 168 48.44 -13.78 -34.25
C LEU A 168 49.46 -13.70 -35.39
N ILE A 169 49.82 -12.50 -35.85
CA ILE A 169 50.84 -12.31 -36.90
C ILE A 169 52.23 -12.70 -36.39
N MET A 170 52.56 -12.32 -35.15
CA MET A 170 53.91 -12.47 -34.59
C MET A 170 54.22 -13.87 -34.06
N GLU A 171 53.21 -14.70 -33.78
CA GLU A 171 53.40 -16.05 -33.22
C GLU A 171 53.35 -17.17 -34.27
N PRO A 172 54.03 -18.31 -34.01
CA PRO A 172 53.99 -19.49 -34.86
C PRO A 172 52.58 -20.06 -35.04
N ASP A 173 52.35 -20.72 -36.18
CA ASP A 173 51.04 -21.27 -36.55
C ASP A 173 50.47 -22.21 -35.49
N GLU A 174 51.30 -23.01 -34.80
CA GLU A 174 50.83 -23.96 -33.79
C GLU A 174 50.18 -23.28 -32.57
N LYS A 175 50.55 -22.03 -32.27
CA LYS A 175 50.03 -21.28 -31.12
C LYS A 175 48.82 -20.40 -31.44
N ARG A 176 48.58 -20.09 -32.71
CA ARG A 176 47.55 -19.12 -33.13
C ARG A 176 46.14 -19.51 -32.66
N PHE A 177 45.81 -20.81 -32.74
CA PHE A 177 44.52 -21.31 -32.28
C PHE A 177 44.33 -21.11 -30.77
N GLU A 178 45.36 -21.39 -29.96
CA GLU A 178 45.28 -21.22 -28.50
C GLU A 178 45.14 -19.75 -28.11
N ILE A 179 45.89 -18.87 -28.77
CA ILE A 179 45.82 -17.41 -28.55
C ILE A 179 44.42 -16.86 -28.86
N ALA A 180 43.83 -17.29 -29.97
CA ALA A 180 42.46 -16.90 -30.33
C ALA A 180 41.46 -17.41 -29.29
N ARG A 181 41.52 -18.71 -28.96
CA ARG A 181 40.65 -19.34 -27.96
C ARG A 181 40.72 -18.64 -26.60
N ASP A 182 41.91 -18.32 -26.12
CA ASP A 182 42.11 -17.67 -24.82
C ASP A 182 41.61 -16.22 -24.82
N SER A 183 41.72 -15.52 -25.95
CA SER A 183 41.24 -14.15 -26.08
C SER A 183 39.71 -14.08 -26.09
N PHE A 184 39.01 -15.06 -26.67
CA PHE A 184 37.54 -15.11 -26.62
C PHE A 184 36.98 -15.61 -25.29
N ARG A 185 37.78 -16.28 -24.46
CA ARG A 185 37.35 -16.77 -23.14
C ARG A 185 37.49 -15.73 -22.03
N LYS A 186 38.34 -14.73 -22.21
CA LYS A 186 38.59 -13.70 -21.20
C LYS A 186 37.66 -12.52 -21.46
N GLU A 187 36.88 -12.15 -20.46
CA GLU A 187 36.20 -10.86 -20.44
C GLU A 187 37.25 -9.76 -20.24
N ASP A 188 37.20 -8.71 -21.07
CA ASP A 188 38.07 -7.54 -20.90
C ASP A 188 37.45 -6.62 -19.84
N PRO A 189 38.18 -6.29 -18.75
CA PRO A 189 37.66 -5.46 -17.67
C PRO A 189 37.12 -4.11 -18.13
N ARG A 190 37.62 -3.54 -19.23
CA ARG A 190 37.12 -2.26 -19.79
C ARG A 190 35.71 -2.41 -20.31
N LEU A 191 35.45 -3.47 -21.08
CA LEU A 191 34.13 -3.76 -21.63
C LEU A 191 33.12 -4.07 -20.50
N THR A 192 33.53 -4.86 -19.51
CA THR A 192 32.71 -5.17 -18.34
C THR A 192 32.40 -3.90 -17.53
N SER A 193 33.37 -3.00 -17.37
CA SER A 193 33.16 -1.73 -16.64
C SER A 193 32.16 -0.81 -17.35
N ILE A 194 32.25 -0.68 -18.68
CA ILE A 194 31.29 0.10 -19.48
C ILE A 194 29.89 -0.51 -19.35
N GLN A 195 29.78 -1.83 -19.45
CA GLN A 195 28.49 -2.52 -19.34
C GLN A 195 27.85 -2.33 -17.95
N HIS A 196 28.63 -2.45 -16.87
CA HIS A 196 28.16 -2.18 -15.52
C HIS A 196 27.69 -0.74 -15.36
N TYR A 197 28.47 0.23 -15.84
CA TYR A 197 28.12 1.64 -15.78
C TYR A 197 26.81 1.93 -16.50
N ILE A 198 26.66 1.45 -17.75
CA ILE A 198 25.41 1.63 -18.52
C ILE A 198 24.22 1.03 -17.75
N ASN A 199 24.34 -0.20 -17.26
CA ASN A 199 23.27 -0.86 -16.52
C ASN A 199 22.86 -0.09 -15.25
N ASP A 200 23.84 0.44 -14.52
CA ASP A 200 23.61 1.21 -13.30
C ASP A 200 22.87 2.53 -13.62
N VAL A 201 23.35 3.28 -14.62
CA VAL A 201 22.70 4.54 -15.04
C VAL A 201 21.26 4.28 -15.53
N TYR A 202 21.02 3.20 -16.28
CA TYR A 202 19.65 2.84 -16.70
C TYR A 202 18.75 2.43 -15.53
N ALA A 203 19.28 1.75 -14.51
CA ALA A 203 18.50 1.40 -13.33
C ALA A 203 18.12 2.66 -12.53
N LYS A 204 19.06 3.59 -12.35
CA LYS A 204 18.82 4.86 -11.65
C LYS A 204 17.89 5.79 -12.43
N SER A 205 18.02 5.86 -13.76
CA SER A 205 17.12 6.65 -14.61
C SER A 205 15.68 6.14 -14.55
N LYS A 206 15.50 4.82 -14.58
CA LYS A 206 14.19 4.17 -14.41
C LYS A 206 13.58 4.49 -13.05
N HIS A 207 14.37 4.41 -11.98
CA HIS A 207 13.91 4.73 -10.63
C HIS A 207 13.38 6.17 -10.51
N LEU A 208 14.11 7.14 -11.06
CA LEU A 208 13.67 8.54 -11.09
C LEU A 208 12.37 8.73 -11.91
N TYR A 209 12.23 8.02 -13.03
CA TYR A 209 10.99 8.01 -13.82
C TYR A 209 9.79 7.43 -13.04
N ASP A 210 10.01 6.34 -12.30
CA ASP A 210 8.97 5.70 -11.48
C ASP A 210 8.48 6.68 -10.40
N ILE A 211 9.40 7.42 -9.75
CA ILE A 211 9.06 8.49 -8.81
C ILE A 211 8.26 9.61 -9.47
N ALA A 212 8.70 10.09 -10.64
CA ALA A 212 7.98 11.13 -11.39
C ALA A 212 6.55 10.68 -11.72
N THR A 213 6.38 9.41 -12.09
CA THR A 213 5.07 8.81 -12.37
C THR A 213 4.17 8.77 -11.14
N GLU A 214 4.71 8.43 -9.97
CA GLU A 214 3.95 8.45 -8.71
C GLU A 214 3.56 9.87 -8.29
N VAL A 215 4.45 10.85 -8.46
CA VAL A 215 4.16 12.27 -8.23
C VAL A 215 3.03 12.73 -9.17
N HIS A 216 3.12 12.42 -10.46
CA HIS A 216 2.11 12.76 -11.46
C HIS A 216 0.74 12.20 -11.09
N LYS A 217 0.66 10.90 -10.74
CA LYS A 217 -0.58 10.25 -10.30
C LYS A 217 -1.18 10.94 -9.07
N ALA A 218 -0.35 11.26 -8.08
CA ALA A 218 -0.80 11.90 -6.85
C ALA A 218 -1.36 13.31 -7.10
N ILE A 219 -0.74 14.09 -7.99
CA ILE A 219 -1.24 15.41 -8.39
C ILE A 219 -2.52 15.29 -9.21
N GLY A 220 -2.55 14.38 -10.20
CA GLY A 220 -3.71 14.15 -11.07
C GLY A 220 -4.96 13.69 -10.33
N ALA A 221 -4.81 12.85 -9.29
CA ALA A 221 -5.91 12.43 -8.43
C ALA A 221 -6.63 13.60 -7.75
N LEU A 222 -5.94 14.71 -7.48
CA LEU A 222 -6.54 15.93 -6.91
C LEU A 222 -7.33 16.73 -7.96
N GLN A 223 -6.90 16.70 -9.22
CA GLN A 223 -7.58 17.41 -10.32
C GLN A 223 -8.90 16.75 -10.69
N ILE A 224 -8.97 15.40 -10.66
CA ILE A 224 -10.20 14.65 -10.91
C ILE A 224 -11.23 14.84 -9.78
N ALA A 225 -10.79 15.22 -8.58
CA ALA A 225 -11.66 15.45 -7.42
C ALA A 225 -12.42 16.80 -7.45
N HIS A 226 -12.19 17.66 -8.44
CA HIS A 226 -12.93 18.93 -8.60
C HIS A 226 -13.61 19.01 -9.97
N PRO A 227 -14.87 18.53 -10.11
CA PRO A 227 -15.76 19.09 -11.10
C PRO A 227 -16.07 20.54 -10.70
N GLU A 228 -15.79 21.46 -11.61
CA GLU A 228 -16.15 22.87 -11.49
C GLU A 228 -17.63 23.07 -11.15
N GLY A 229 -17.87 24.06 -10.29
CA GLY A 229 -19.11 24.83 -10.29
C GLY A 229 -20.27 24.18 -9.56
N LEU A 230 -20.42 24.53 -8.29
CA LEU A 230 -21.68 25.00 -7.67
C LEU A 230 -21.38 25.38 -6.21
N GLU A 231 -21.18 26.67 -5.96
CA GLU A 231 -21.34 27.25 -4.62
C GLU A 231 -22.78 26.99 -4.15
N PRO A 232 -22.96 26.66 -2.86
CA PRO A 232 -23.67 27.63 -2.03
C PRO A 232 -22.88 28.00 -0.79
N GLU A 233 -22.51 29.29 -0.77
CA GLU A 233 -22.31 30.10 0.42
C GLU A 233 -23.40 29.83 1.48
N LYS A 234 -22.99 29.89 2.76
CA LYS A 234 -23.76 29.67 4.01
C LYS A 234 -23.81 28.22 4.49
N TYR A 235 -22.71 27.75 5.07
CA TYR A 235 -22.60 27.37 6.48
C TYR A 235 -21.10 27.19 6.78
N ARG A 236 -20.54 28.10 7.59
CA ARG A 236 -19.13 28.06 7.98
C ARG A 236 -19.00 27.08 9.15
N GLU A 237 -18.86 25.79 8.86
CA GLU A 237 -18.45 24.79 9.86
C GLU A 237 -16.91 24.83 10.07
N PRO A 238 -16.42 24.61 11.30
CA PRO A 238 -15.02 24.82 11.66
C PRO A 238 -14.06 23.88 10.91
N ASP A 239 -12.84 24.37 10.67
CA ASP A 239 -11.77 23.84 9.81
C ASP A 239 -11.31 22.37 10.04
N HIS A 240 -11.89 21.63 10.99
CA HIS A 240 -11.64 20.20 11.22
C HIS A 240 -12.48 19.26 10.32
N ALA A 241 -13.39 19.80 9.51
CA ALA A 241 -14.33 19.04 8.68
C ALA A 241 -13.84 18.76 7.22
N LYS A 242 -12.65 19.22 6.83
CA LYS A 242 -12.18 19.16 5.42
C LYS A 242 -11.26 17.99 5.06
N HIS A 243 -10.72 17.26 6.03
CA HIS A 243 -9.80 16.15 5.73
C HIS A 243 -10.52 14.80 5.73
N SER A 244 -10.30 14.02 4.68
CA SER A 244 -10.69 12.61 4.61
C SER A 244 -10.13 11.85 5.81
N LYS A 245 -10.99 11.13 6.51
CA LYS A 245 -10.61 10.25 7.62
C LYS A 245 -10.57 8.81 7.13
N THR A 246 -9.51 8.08 7.47
CA THR A 246 -9.43 6.63 7.22
C THR A 246 -9.61 5.88 8.53
N TYR A 247 -10.37 4.79 8.50
CA TYR A 247 -10.58 3.89 9.64
C TYR A 247 -10.13 2.49 9.21
N SER A 248 -9.02 2.01 9.76
CA SER A 248 -8.41 0.74 9.34
C SER A 248 -8.80 -0.44 10.24
N PHE A 249 -9.11 -1.57 9.61
CA PHE A 249 -9.26 -2.86 10.27
C PHE A 249 -8.15 -3.82 9.81
N SER A 250 -7.27 -4.19 10.74
CA SER A 250 -6.10 -5.03 10.40
C SER A 250 -6.42 -6.53 10.36
N ASN A 251 -7.48 -6.97 11.03
CA ASN A 251 -7.91 -8.37 11.09
C ASN A 251 -9.40 -8.47 11.46
N THR A 252 -10.03 -9.63 11.24
CA THR A 252 -11.47 -9.81 11.53
C THR A 252 -11.81 -9.78 13.01
N ALA A 253 -10.87 -10.14 13.90
CA ALA A 253 -11.06 -10.10 15.34
C ALA A 253 -11.02 -8.67 15.94
N ALA A 254 -10.64 -7.66 15.15
CA ALA A 254 -10.54 -6.27 15.59
C ALA A 254 -11.91 -5.67 15.98
N SER A 255 -13.01 -6.25 15.49
CA SER A 255 -14.36 -5.76 15.72
C SER A 255 -15.35 -6.90 15.53
N THR A 256 -15.88 -7.50 16.61
CA THR A 256 -16.75 -8.69 16.52
C THR A 256 -18.23 -8.33 16.65
N LEU A 257 -19.15 -9.30 16.51
CA LEU A 257 -20.58 -9.08 16.67
C LEU A 257 -20.97 -8.68 18.11
N GLU A 258 -20.27 -9.24 19.10
CA GLU A 258 -20.46 -8.95 20.52
C GLU A 258 -19.88 -7.58 20.87
N HIS A 259 -18.76 -7.22 20.22
CA HIS A 259 -18.03 -5.98 20.42
C HIS A 259 -17.81 -5.20 19.11
N PRO A 260 -18.88 -4.75 18.41
CA PRO A 260 -18.71 -3.98 17.19
C PRO A 260 -18.11 -2.62 17.48
N SER A 261 -17.16 -2.23 16.65
CA SER A 261 -16.61 -0.89 16.52
C SER A 261 -17.66 0.02 15.92
N GLU A 262 -17.79 1.22 16.49
CA GLU A 262 -18.71 2.25 16.01
C GLU A 262 -17.97 3.43 15.41
N ILE A 263 -18.23 3.75 14.15
CA ILE A 263 -17.76 4.98 13.50
C ILE A 263 -18.93 5.97 13.49
N ARG A 264 -18.88 7.02 14.32
CA ARG A 264 -20.05 7.90 14.55
C ARG A 264 -20.21 9.08 13.60
N ASN A 265 -19.12 9.48 12.93
CA ASN A 265 -19.07 10.70 12.13
C ASN A 265 -18.56 10.41 10.72
N PHE A 266 -19.07 9.35 10.09
CA PHE A 266 -18.64 8.95 8.76
C PHE A 266 -19.32 9.80 7.70
N VAL A 267 -18.53 10.35 6.77
CA VAL A 267 -19.05 11.09 5.62
C VAL A 267 -18.72 10.34 4.34
N ALA A 268 -19.79 9.88 3.67
CA ALA A 268 -19.73 9.23 2.37
C ALA A 268 -18.93 10.07 1.36
N ASP A 269 -18.26 9.43 0.41
CA ASP A 269 -17.47 10.07 -0.63
C ASP A 269 -16.22 10.85 -0.14
N ARG A 270 -16.07 11.03 1.18
CA ARG A 270 -14.93 11.72 1.82
C ARG A 270 -14.09 10.77 2.66
N ASP A 271 -14.70 10.09 3.61
CA ASP A 271 -14.02 9.22 4.55
C ASP A 271 -13.84 7.81 3.95
N LYS A 272 -12.85 7.05 4.42
CA LYS A 272 -12.50 5.72 3.92
C LYS A 272 -12.48 4.68 5.02
N ILE A 273 -12.89 3.46 4.68
CA ILE A 273 -12.77 2.28 5.53
C ILE A 273 -11.73 1.38 4.89
N ASP A 274 -10.60 1.17 5.55
CA ASP A 274 -9.51 0.33 5.04
C ASP A 274 -9.64 -1.08 5.62
N VAL A 275 -9.87 -2.05 4.75
CA VAL A 275 -9.96 -3.48 5.07
C VAL A 275 -8.87 -4.29 4.36
N THR A 276 -7.86 -3.61 3.78
CA THR A 276 -6.72 -4.26 3.11
C THR A 276 -5.94 -5.16 4.06
N GLY A 277 -5.91 -4.84 5.35
CA GLY A 277 -5.32 -5.67 6.39
C GLY A 277 -6.02 -7.03 6.52
N ILE A 278 -7.34 -7.08 6.40
CA ILE A 278 -8.12 -8.32 6.43
C ILE A 278 -7.88 -9.15 5.17
N SER A 279 -7.87 -8.51 3.99
CA SER A 279 -7.52 -9.16 2.72
C SER A 279 -6.15 -9.86 2.81
N LYS A 280 -5.14 -9.19 3.39
CA LYS A 280 -3.82 -9.75 3.68
C LYS A 280 -3.86 -10.88 4.70
N GLN A 281 -4.59 -10.71 5.81
CA GLN A 281 -4.73 -11.73 6.85
C GLN A 281 -5.31 -13.04 6.29
N LEU A 282 -6.33 -12.94 5.43
CA LEU A 282 -7.00 -14.08 4.85
C LEU A 282 -6.27 -14.66 3.62
N ASN A 283 -5.25 -13.95 3.13
CA ASN A 283 -4.50 -14.25 1.89
C ASN A 283 -5.43 -14.49 0.70
N LYS A 284 -6.46 -13.64 0.54
CA LYS A 284 -7.46 -13.75 -0.53
C LYS A 284 -8.19 -12.41 -0.75
N PRO A 285 -8.70 -12.15 -1.97
CA PRO A 285 -9.54 -10.98 -2.22
C PRO A 285 -10.86 -11.08 -1.46
N LEU A 286 -11.33 -9.94 -0.96
CA LEU A 286 -12.68 -9.82 -0.39
C LEU A 286 -13.69 -9.62 -1.53
N HIS A 287 -14.88 -10.21 -1.41
CA HIS A 287 -15.91 -10.12 -2.44
C HIS A 287 -17.29 -9.88 -1.85
N TRP A 288 -18.09 -9.08 -2.57
CA TRP A 288 -19.44 -8.70 -2.15
C TRP A 288 -20.43 -9.87 -2.28
N VAL A 289 -21.25 -10.06 -1.25
CA VAL A 289 -22.36 -11.01 -1.27
C VAL A 289 -23.65 -10.36 -0.79
N ASN A 290 -24.77 -10.84 -1.31
CA ASN A 290 -26.09 -10.40 -0.85
C ASN A 290 -26.50 -11.05 0.48
N GLN A 291 -25.95 -12.24 0.78
CA GLN A 291 -26.19 -13.00 2.00
C GLN A 291 -24.92 -13.79 2.36
N LEU A 292 -24.51 -13.75 3.62
CA LEU A 292 -23.31 -14.45 4.11
C LEU A 292 -23.58 -15.95 4.20
N SER A 293 -22.74 -16.76 3.56
CA SER A 293 -22.68 -18.21 3.78
C SER A 293 -21.74 -18.57 4.94
N GLY A 294 -20.87 -17.64 5.33
CA GLY A 294 -19.77 -17.87 6.26
C GLY A 294 -18.48 -18.30 5.57
N ALA A 295 -18.43 -18.27 4.24
CA ALA A 295 -17.21 -18.51 3.50
C ALA A 295 -16.21 -17.36 3.74
N SER A 296 -14.95 -17.74 3.93
CA SER A 296 -13.89 -16.78 4.24
C SER A 296 -13.66 -15.82 3.08
N GLY A 297 -13.68 -14.52 3.37
CA GLY A 297 -13.53 -13.43 2.41
C GLY A 297 -14.86 -12.85 1.87
N GLU A 298 -16.01 -13.38 2.29
CA GLU A 298 -17.31 -12.77 1.97
C GLU A 298 -17.50 -11.45 2.72
N MET A 299 -18.01 -10.45 2.02
CA MET A 299 -18.29 -9.12 2.56
C MET A 299 -19.73 -8.72 2.25
N GLN A 300 -20.43 -8.21 3.26
CA GLN A 300 -21.80 -7.72 3.14
C GLN A 300 -21.91 -6.34 3.78
N LEU A 301 -22.53 -5.40 3.06
CA LEU A 301 -22.83 -4.06 3.54
C LEU A 301 -24.33 -3.81 3.45
N LYS A 302 -24.95 -3.52 4.59
CA LYS A 302 -26.35 -3.08 4.64
C LYS A 302 -26.42 -1.63 5.09
N TYR A 303 -27.40 -0.89 4.60
CA TYR A 303 -27.67 0.49 4.99
C TYR A 303 -29.13 0.65 5.38
N SER A 304 -29.39 1.27 6.53
CA SER A 304 -30.70 1.74 6.97
C SER A 304 -30.78 3.24 6.80
N ARG A 305 -31.71 3.68 5.94
CA ARG A 305 -32.02 5.10 5.74
C ARG A 305 -32.71 5.73 6.95
N GLU A 306 -33.50 4.95 7.67
CA GLU A 306 -34.26 5.39 8.84
C GLU A 306 -33.33 5.82 9.99
N ASN A 307 -32.28 5.03 10.25
CA ASN A 307 -31.32 5.31 11.32
C ASN A 307 -30.00 5.93 10.82
N ASN A 308 -29.93 6.21 9.51
CA ASN A 308 -28.73 6.66 8.81
C ASN A 308 -27.47 5.88 9.24
N ALA A 309 -27.56 4.55 9.20
CA ALA A 309 -26.49 3.67 9.66
C ALA A 309 -26.22 2.57 8.64
N SER A 310 -24.93 2.28 8.45
CA SER A 310 -24.44 1.14 7.68
C SER A 310 -23.83 0.09 8.61
N VAL A 311 -24.00 -1.18 8.27
CA VAL A 311 -23.35 -2.30 8.95
C VAL A 311 -22.53 -3.06 7.92
N LEU A 312 -21.22 -3.11 8.14
CA LEU A 312 -20.26 -3.86 7.33
C LEU A 312 -19.90 -5.15 8.07
N VAL A 313 -20.01 -6.27 7.37
CA VAL A 313 -19.61 -7.58 7.87
C VAL A 313 -18.61 -8.23 6.91
N ILE A 314 -17.52 -8.79 7.44
CA ILE A 314 -16.53 -9.56 6.67
C ILE A 314 -16.30 -10.91 7.33
N SER A 315 -16.62 -11.98 6.62
CA SER A 315 -16.41 -13.36 7.07
C SER A 315 -14.91 -13.71 7.11
N GLY A 316 -14.43 -14.07 8.29
CA GLY A 316 -13.05 -14.48 8.54
C GLY A 316 -12.77 -15.94 8.17
N ILE A 317 -11.76 -16.54 8.80
CA ILE A 317 -11.51 -17.98 8.68
C ILE A 317 -12.66 -18.73 9.35
N LYS A 318 -13.06 -19.89 8.81
CA LYS A 318 -14.15 -20.70 9.39
C LYS A 318 -13.84 -21.04 10.85
N GLY A 319 -14.74 -20.65 11.76
CA GLY A 319 -14.58 -20.85 13.21
C GLY A 319 -13.98 -19.66 13.94
N GLU A 320 -13.49 -18.64 13.23
CA GLU A 320 -13.09 -17.35 13.80
C GLU A 320 -14.25 -16.34 13.74
N PRO A 321 -14.26 -15.33 14.63
CA PRO A 321 -15.26 -14.27 14.56
C PRO A 321 -15.14 -13.48 13.25
N ALA A 322 -16.29 -13.15 12.66
CA ALA A 322 -16.39 -12.22 11.55
C ALA A 322 -16.12 -10.78 12.05
N LEU A 323 -15.60 -9.94 11.15
CA LEU A 323 -15.58 -8.50 11.39
C LEU A 323 -17.01 -7.98 11.35
N VAL A 324 -17.41 -7.16 12.32
CA VAL A 324 -18.67 -6.41 12.32
C VAL A 324 -18.37 -4.96 12.69
N ALA A 325 -18.57 -4.04 11.75
CA ALA A 325 -18.43 -2.60 11.99
C ALA A 325 -19.77 -1.90 11.80
N LYS A 326 -20.13 -1.04 12.76
CA LYS A 326 -21.32 -0.20 12.69
C LYS A 326 -20.91 1.23 12.39
N ILE A 327 -21.45 1.79 11.31
CA ILE A 327 -21.05 3.10 10.80
C ILE A 327 -22.28 3.99 10.74
N PHE A 328 -22.26 5.10 11.47
CA PHE A 328 -23.28 6.13 11.36
C PHE A 328 -22.95 7.03 10.17
N GLY A 329 -23.76 6.90 9.12
CA GLY A 329 -23.52 7.40 7.77
C GLY A 329 -23.74 6.32 6.71
N GLN A 330 -24.04 6.74 5.49
CA GLN A 330 -24.10 5.84 4.35
C GLN A 330 -22.69 5.50 3.86
N VAL A 331 -22.31 4.22 3.90
CA VAL A 331 -21.08 3.74 3.27
C VAL A 331 -21.42 3.26 1.86
N LYS A 332 -20.61 3.64 0.87
CA LYS A 332 -20.69 3.11 -0.50
C LYS A 332 -19.48 2.22 -0.76
N GLU A 333 -19.57 1.34 -1.76
CA GLU A 333 -18.46 0.45 -2.13
C GLU A 333 -17.15 1.20 -2.38
N LYS A 334 -17.21 2.35 -3.06
CA LYS A 334 -16.03 3.20 -3.33
C LYS A 334 -15.42 3.87 -2.09
N ASP A 335 -16.08 3.77 -0.94
CA ASP A 335 -15.57 4.26 0.33
C ASP A 335 -14.73 3.20 1.06
N LEU A 336 -14.70 1.95 0.57
CA LEU A 336 -13.83 0.90 1.06
C LEU A 336 -12.50 0.85 0.28
N LEU A 337 -11.41 0.63 1.01
CA LEU A 337 -10.10 0.24 0.48
C LEU A 337 -9.92 -1.25 0.76
N ILE A 338 -9.69 -2.06 -0.27
CA ILE A 338 -9.75 -3.54 -0.22
C ILE A 338 -8.44 -4.19 -0.65
#